data_AF-M4SX15-F1
#
_entry.id   AF-M4SX15-F1
#
_cell.length_a   1.000
_cell.length_b   1.000
_cell.length_c   1.000
_cell.angle_alpha   90.00
_cell.angle_beta   90.00
_cell.angle_gamma   90.00
#
_symmetry.space_group_name_H-M   'P 1'
#
loop_
_entity.id
_entity.type
_entity.pdbx_description
1 polymer ?
#
loop_
_entity_poly.entity_id
_entity_poly.type
_entity_poly.pdbx_seq_one_letter_code
_entity_poly.pdbx_strand_id
1 'polypeptide(L)'
;MRQNILWTVITLAVATLAKNVKGTVKEGQNGGDFIALCGLIEFARDDTPEVQAATTIQTIAEELMAVNLSLAPEPIQALAKAKKEEAWGALQSPFKEQAAPYEKHWTAWTKSVQEDAPQNLKDKIKQFSVLKSNSDAIRQLAFIADSALAIERKAAQAVAGADKATIDGHLDKALYGSGGKEATLTFSGKTRKQLCGNDAATAGEQAGKALLTDLLCVCAGQTSESTGGKTCCNGCEASPNNDDWVVTSAGKTRALAIANKCPPGLKTQAKSTAVLNARLATFYKAVNSTKGTGEAVKHVLDQPTGTGAGGCTGQDDSASNTGRCVKYSDDSIIKNTPEIEWQVNLRKAAAAYDKRRTAEIKLAALEAEISLLNATATALLWAPKAFAAQTNGSNLQQTTTPSDKAKECETIEKDADCDSKDFCTYDSKEKSDKKCKYNATKATKTGVSLPQTQTGVGTETTTKKCKGRPEKECKFPDCKWEGKECKDSSILVNKQFALSVVSAAFAALLF
;
A
#
# COMPACT_ATOMS: atom_id res chain seq x y z
N MET A 1 -56.59 21.99 21.30
CA MET A 1 -57.29 22.24 20.03
C MET A 1 -56.31 22.90 19.06
N ARG A 2 -55.97 22.18 17.98
CA ARG A 2 -55.24 22.59 16.76
C ARG A 2 -54.14 23.66 16.85
N GLN A 3 -52.88 23.21 16.83
CA GLN A 3 -51.73 24.04 16.49
C GLN A 3 -51.29 23.66 15.06
N ASN A 4 -51.69 24.48 14.09
CA ASN A 4 -51.30 24.35 12.69
C ASN A 4 -49.85 24.84 12.53
N ILE A 5 -48.96 23.94 12.15
CA ILE A 5 -47.60 24.27 11.74
C ILE A 5 -47.66 24.71 10.26
N LEU A 6 -47.53 26.00 10.00
CA LEU A 6 -47.29 26.53 8.65
C LEU A 6 -45.79 26.45 8.36
N TRP A 7 -45.39 25.54 7.46
CA TRP A 7 -44.08 25.60 6.80
C TRP A 7 -44.21 26.50 5.57
N THR A 8 -43.63 27.70 5.62
CA THR A 8 -43.49 28.58 4.46
C THR A 8 -42.25 28.14 3.67
N VAL A 9 -42.45 27.46 2.55
CA VAL A 9 -41.39 27.19 1.57
C VAL A 9 -41.27 28.41 0.66
N ILE A 10 -40.22 29.20 0.83
CA ILE A 10 -39.86 30.28 -0.10
C ILE A 10 -38.98 29.67 -1.20
N THR A 11 -39.58 29.33 -2.33
CA THR A 11 -38.86 29.03 -3.58
C THR A 11 -38.60 30.34 -4.32
N LEU A 12 -37.39 30.90 -4.16
CA LEU A 12 -36.91 31.99 -5.02
C LEU A 12 -36.46 31.37 -6.36
N ALA A 13 -37.35 31.36 -7.35
CA ALA A 13 -36.97 31.10 -8.74
C ALA A 13 -36.57 32.45 -9.38
N VAL A 14 -35.27 32.74 -9.41
CA VAL A 14 -34.73 33.86 -10.19
C VAL A 14 -34.38 33.34 -11.59
N ALA A 15 -35.33 33.41 -12.51
CA ALA A 15 -35.08 33.28 -13.94
C ALA A 15 -34.81 34.68 -14.51
N THR A 16 -33.55 35.11 -14.54
CA THR A 16 -33.15 36.29 -15.31
C THR A 16 -32.98 35.91 -16.77
N LEU A 17 -34.00 36.19 -17.59
CA LEU A 17 -33.86 36.35 -19.03
C LEU A 17 -33.05 37.64 -19.31
N ALA A 18 -31.78 37.51 -19.67
CA ALA A 18 -31.00 38.63 -20.19
C ALA A 18 -31.34 38.83 -21.67
N LYS A 19 -32.06 39.92 -21.97
CA LYS A 19 -32.20 40.43 -23.35
C LYS A 19 -30.88 41.11 -23.75
N ASN A 20 -30.38 40.77 -24.94
CA ASN A 20 -29.18 41.33 -25.54
C ASN A 20 -29.34 42.85 -25.80
N VAL A 21 -28.68 43.66 -25.00
CA VAL A 21 -28.36 45.07 -25.30
C VAL A 21 -26.85 45.14 -25.39
N LYS A 22 -26.31 45.79 -26.45
CA LYS A 22 -24.87 46.04 -26.65
C LYS A 22 -24.29 46.73 -25.42
N GLY A 23 -23.72 45.96 -24.49
CA GLY A 23 -23.05 46.44 -23.30
C GLY A 23 -21.55 46.34 -23.49
N THR A 24 -20.83 47.35 -23.00
CA THR A 24 -19.38 47.33 -22.79
C THR A 24 -18.95 45.97 -22.24
N VAL A 25 -17.95 45.36 -22.87
CA VAL A 25 -17.31 44.11 -22.44
C VAL A 25 -17.02 44.17 -20.94
N LYS A 26 -17.63 43.28 -20.14
CA LYS A 26 -17.46 43.28 -18.68
C LYS A 26 -16.26 42.42 -18.28
N GLU A 27 -15.51 42.88 -17.28
CA GLU A 27 -14.39 42.13 -16.71
C GLU A 27 -14.88 40.76 -16.22
N GLY A 28 -14.17 39.68 -16.59
CA GLY A 28 -14.52 38.33 -16.14
C GLY A 28 -15.90 37.85 -16.58
N GLN A 29 -16.48 38.43 -17.64
CA GLN A 29 -17.75 37.99 -18.23
C GLN A 29 -17.78 36.47 -18.48
N ASN A 30 -16.63 35.87 -18.75
CA ASN A 30 -16.47 34.45 -19.05
C ASN A 30 -15.89 33.64 -17.87
N GLY A 31 -15.95 34.22 -16.67
CA GLY A 31 -15.30 33.68 -15.48
C GLY A 31 -15.73 32.24 -15.13
N GLY A 32 -16.97 31.84 -15.41
CA GLY A 32 -17.45 30.48 -15.09
C GLY A 32 -16.65 29.36 -15.79
N ASP A 33 -16.32 29.55 -17.07
CA ASP A 33 -15.59 28.56 -17.86
C ASP A 33 -14.10 28.59 -17.56
N PHE A 34 -13.56 29.79 -17.31
CA PHE A 34 -12.20 29.96 -16.79
C PHE A 34 -12.03 29.20 -15.45
N ILE A 35 -12.98 29.32 -14.53
CA ILE A 35 -12.97 28.61 -13.24
C ILE A 35 -13.00 27.09 -13.44
N ALA A 36 -13.82 26.59 -14.38
CA ALA A 36 -13.90 25.18 -14.68
C ALA A 36 -12.55 24.61 -15.16
N LEU A 37 -11.86 25.32 -16.06
CA LEU A 37 -10.54 24.94 -16.53
C LEU A 37 -9.46 25.12 -15.45
N CYS A 38 -9.53 26.19 -14.67
CA CYS A 38 -8.64 26.43 -13.53
C CYS A 38 -8.72 25.34 -12.46
N GLY A 39 -9.90 24.76 -12.24
CA GLY A 39 -10.03 23.58 -11.38
C GLY A 39 -9.10 22.45 -11.86
N LEU A 40 -9.10 22.14 -13.14
CA LEU A 40 -8.24 21.07 -13.67
C LEU A 40 -6.75 21.47 -13.70
N ILE A 41 -6.45 22.74 -14.01
CA ILE A 41 -5.07 23.27 -13.97
C ILE A 41 -4.48 23.20 -12.57
N GLU A 42 -5.22 23.66 -11.55
CA GLU A 42 -4.77 23.63 -10.16
C GLU A 42 -4.66 22.21 -9.61
N PHE A 43 -5.43 21.26 -10.16
CA PHE A 43 -5.20 19.84 -9.91
C PHE A 43 -3.90 19.34 -10.55
N ALA A 44 -3.53 19.84 -11.73
CA ALA A 44 -2.34 19.43 -12.47
C ALA A 44 -1.02 20.10 -12.02
N ARG A 45 -1.05 21.00 -11.03
CA ARG A 45 0.16 21.66 -10.52
C ARG A 45 1.12 20.65 -9.86
N ASP A 46 2.41 20.94 -9.96
CA ASP A 46 3.51 20.20 -9.33
C ASP A 46 3.64 20.58 -7.86
N ASP A 47 2.67 20.13 -7.06
CA ASP A 47 2.64 20.26 -5.61
C ASP A 47 2.28 18.93 -4.93
N THR A 48 2.49 17.81 -5.64
CA THR A 48 2.32 16.47 -5.11
C THR A 48 3.24 16.28 -3.90
N PRO A 49 2.73 15.91 -2.72
CA PRO A 49 3.60 15.70 -1.55
C PRO A 49 4.57 14.53 -1.76
N GLU A 50 5.79 14.68 -1.24
CA GLU A 50 6.71 13.56 -1.03
C GLU A 50 6.17 12.62 0.05
N VAL A 51 6.50 11.34 -0.07
CA VAL A 51 6.13 10.31 0.92
C VAL A 51 7.38 9.75 1.55
N GLN A 52 7.33 9.52 2.86
CA GLN A 52 8.44 8.95 3.61
C GLN A 52 8.74 7.53 3.12
N ALA A 53 10.01 7.26 2.80
CA ALA A 53 10.47 5.92 2.50
C ALA A 53 10.27 5.01 3.72
N ALA A 54 10.00 3.72 3.48
CA ALA A 54 9.81 2.71 4.53
C ALA A 54 11.14 2.31 5.20
N THR A 55 11.93 3.29 5.64
CA THR A 55 13.29 3.10 6.17
C THR A 55 13.30 2.28 7.45
N THR A 56 12.29 2.43 8.31
CA THR A 56 12.14 1.62 9.52
C THR A 56 12.03 0.13 9.19
N ILE A 57 11.20 -0.21 8.20
CA ILE A 57 11.00 -1.61 7.77
C ILE A 57 12.32 -2.20 7.26
N GLN A 58 13.01 -1.47 6.38
CA GLN A 58 14.30 -1.90 5.84
C GLN A 58 15.34 -2.10 6.95
N THR A 59 15.47 -1.11 7.84
CA THR A 59 16.43 -1.14 8.95
C THR A 59 16.18 -2.35 9.83
N ILE A 60 14.95 -2.57 10.30
CA ILE A 60 14.65 -3.69 11.20
C ILE A 60 14.86 -5.04 10.50
N ALA A 61 14.47 -5.17 9.22
CA ALA A 61 14.70 -6.39 8.46
C ALA A 61 16.20 -6.70 8.34
N GLU A 62 17.01 -5.71 7.98
CA GLU A 62 18.46 -5.85 7.88
C GLU A 62 19.12 -6.19 9.22
N GLU A 63 18.71 -5.53 10.31
CA GLU A 63 19.22 -5.83 11.65
C GLU A 63 18.89 -7.28 12.07
N LEU A 64 17.65 -7.74 11.87
CA LEU A 64 17.25 -9.11 12.21
C LEU A 64 17.98 -10.16 11.35
N MET A 65 18.20 -9.86 10.08
CA MET A 65 18.97 -10.74 9.19
C MET A 65 20.45 -10.82 9.58
N ALA A 66 21.05 -9.71 10.01
CA ALA A 66 22.43 -9.68 10.53
C ALA A 66 22.57 -10.50 11.82
N VAL A 67 21.61 -10.37 12.74
CA VAL A 67 21.58 -11.17 13.97
C VAL A 67 21.40 -12.66 13.61
N ASN A 68 20.48 -12.99 12.70
CA ASN A 68 20.27 -14.35 12.22
C ASN A 68 21.57 -14.97 11.65
N LEU A 69 22.31 -14.23 10.82
CA LEU A 69 23.62 -14.67 10.32
C LEU A 69 24.62 -14.91 11.45
N SER A 70 24.67 -14.03 12.46
CA SER A 70 25.61 -14.16 13.59
C SER A 70 25.40 -15.41 14.46
N LEU A 71 24.21 -16.01 14.40
CA LEU A 71 23.86 -17.26 15.07
C LEU A 71 24.00 -18.50 14.17
N ALA A 72 24.26 -18.33 12.87
CA ALA A 72 24.55 -19.43 11.97
C ALA A 72 25.89 -20.12 12.32
N PRO A 73 26.15 -21.35 11.86
CA PRO A 73 27.44 -22.00 12.07
C PRO A 73 28.61 -21.16 11.53
N GLU A 74 29.76 -21.13 12.23
CA GLU A 74 30.93 -20.33 11.83
C GLU A 74 31.38 -20.54 10.37
N PRO A 75 31.39 -21.76 9.80
CA PRO A 75 31.71 -21.94 8.40
C PRO A 75 30.77 -21.18 7.45
N ILE A 76 29.49 -21.06 7.81
CA ILE A 76 28.49 -20.33 7.02
C ILE A 76 28.68 -18.82 7.17
N GLN A 77 29.02 -18.33 8.36
CA GLN A 77 29.37 -16.92 8.57
C GLN A 77 30.59 -16.53 7.74
N ALA A 78 31.65 -17.34 7.78
CA ALA A 78 32.86 -17.13 6.99
C ALA A 78 32.55 -17.17 5.49
N LEU A 79 31.70 -18.10 5.06
CA LEU A 79 31.29 -18.23 3.66
C LEU A 79 30.50 -17.01 3.18
N ALA A 80 29.49 -16.56 3.93
CA ALA A 80 28.71 -15.37 3.59
C ALA A 80 29.60 -14.12 3.50
N LYS A 81 30.61 -14.00 4.38
CA LYS A 81 31.59 -12.92 4.34
C LYS A 81 32.51 -13.00 3.13
N ALA A 82 33.06 -14.17 2.84
CA ALA A 82 33.97 -14.39 1.71
C ALA A 82 33.27 -14.20 0.35
N LYS A 83 31.96 -14.44 0.30
CA LYS A 83 31.14 -14.43 -0.92
C LYS A 83 30.11 -13.30 -0.94
N LYS A 84 30.36 -12.20 -0.20
CA LYS A 84 29.40 -11.09 -0.03
C LYS A 84 28.95 -10.43 -1.34
N GLU A 85 29.78 -10.47 -2.38
CA GLU A 85 29.47 -9.91 -3.70
C GLU A 85 28.80 -10.91 -4.66
N GLU A 86 28.75 -12.20 -4.31
CA GLU A 86 28.19 -13.24 -5.17
C GLU A 86 26.70 -13.46 -4.89
N ALA A 87 25.85 -13.22 -5.90
CA ALA A 87 24.45 -13.62 -5.82
C ALA A 87 24.30 -15.15 -5.77
N TRP A 88 23.17 -15.63 -5.24
CA TRP A 88 22.91 -17.08 -5.09
C TRP A 88 23.12 -17.90 -6.39
N GLY A 89 22.73 -17.33 -7.54
CA GLY A 89 22.90 -17.97 -8.84
C GLY A 89 24.37 -18.15 -9.25
N ALA A 90 25.27 -17.29 -8.76
CA ALA A 90 26.68 -17.25 -9.12
C ALA A 90 27.56 -18.18 -8.25
N LEU A 91 27.11 -18.53 -7.04
CA LEU A 91 27.80 -19.47 -6.15
C LEU A 91 28.08 -20.80 -6.88
N GLN A 92 29.34 -21.23 -6.86
CA GLN A 92 29.76 -22.51 -7.44
C GLN A 92 29.89 -23.61 -6.38
N SER A 93 29.94 -24.86 -6.81
CA SER A 93 30.27 -26.00 -5.94
C SER A 93 31.72 -25.85 -5.40
N PRO A 94 32.01 -26.25 -4.14
CA PRO A 94 31.11 -26.85 -3.16
C PRO A 94 30.32 -25.82 -2.32
N PHE A 95 30.59 -24.53 -2.48
CA PHE A 95 30.03 -23.47 -1.63
C PHE A 95 28.51 -23.37 -1.72
N LYS A 96 27.94 -23.56 -2.93
CA LYS A 96 26.49 -23.56 -3.13
C LYS A 96 25.78 -24.68 -2.37
N GLU A 97 26.39 -25.87 -2.31
CA GLU A 97 25.84 -27.02 -1.59
C GLU A 97 25.89 -26.80 -0.07
N GLN A 98 26.98 -26.22 0.42
CA GLN A 98 27.13 -25.87 1.85
C GLN A 98 26.12 -24.81 2.30
N ALA A 99 25.80 -23.86 1.43
CA ALA A 99 24.86 -22.78 1.72
C ALA A 99 23.40 -23.11 1.36
N ALA A 100 23.11 -24.28 0.76
CA ALA A 100 21.77 -24.67 0.28
C ALA A 100 20.64 -24.48 1.31
N PRO A 101 20.82 -24.79 2.61
CA PRO A 101 19.77 -24.54 3.62
C PRO A 101 19.39 -23.06 3.78
N TYR A 102 20.23 -22.14 3.31
CA TYR A 102 20.12 -20.70 3.52
C TYR A 102 19.88 -19.92 2.23
N GLU A 103 19.53 -20.59 1.12
CA GLU A 103 19.25 -19.97 -0.18
C GLU A 103 18.33 -18.74 -0.07
N LYS A 104 17.26 -18.85 0.73
CA LYS A 104 16.26 -17.78 0.90
C LYS A 104 16.81 -16.53 1.59
N HIS A 105 17.89 -16.68 2.36
CA HIS A 105 18.51 -15.64 3.17
C HIS A 105 19.76 -15.08 2.51
N TRP A 106 20.36 -15.81 1.59
CA TRP A 106 21.68 -15.54 1.04
C TRP A 106 21.88 -14.06 0.68
N THR A 107 21.02 -13.51 -0.17
CA THR A 107 21.11 -12.10 -0.60
C THR A 107 21.02 -11.11 0.55
N ALA A 108 20.15 -11.37 1.53
CA ALA A 108 19.99 -10.49 2.69
C ALA A 108 21.17 -10.64 3.66
N TRP A 109 21.69 -11.85 3.84
CA TRP A 109 22.88 -12.14 4.64
C TRP A 109 24.12 -11.47 4.06
N THR A 110 24.39 -11.64 2.77
CA THR A 110 25.55 -11.00 2.15
C THR A 110 25.47 -9.47 2.22
N LYS A 111 24.28 -8.88 2.06
CA LYS A 111 24.05 -7.43 2.27
C LYS A 111 24.26 -7.00 3.73
N SER A 112 23.94 -7.86 4.68
CA SER A 112 24.11 -7.59 6.12
C SER A 112 25.55 -7.72 6.61
N VAL A 113 26.45 -8.35 5.82
CA VAL A 113 27.88 -8.37 6.12
C VAL A 113 28.46 -6.98 5.85
N GLN A 114 28.54 -6.18 6.90
CA GLN A 114 29.14 -4.85 6.85
C GLN A 114 30.40 -4.83 7.73
N GLU A 115 31.56 -4.59 7.11
CA GLU A 115 32.84 -4.42 7.85
C GLU A 115 32.77 -3.19 8.76
N ASP A 116 32.12 -2.13 8.29
CA ASP A 116 31.87 -0.88 9.01
C ASP A 116 30.41 -0.78 9.54
N ALA A 117 29.85 -1.90 10.03
CA ALA A 117 28.52 -1.89 10.63
C ALA A 117 28.40 -0.81 11.73
N PRO A 118 27.27 -0.08 11.82
CA PRO A 118 27.09 0.94 12.83
C PRO A 118 27.06 0.33 14.23
N GLN A 119 27.48 1.10 15.25
CA GLN A 119 27.72 0.58 16.58
C GLN A 119 26.48 -0.05 17.22
N ASN A 120 25.29 0.52 16.99
CA ASN A 120 24.02 -0.04 17.46
C ASN A 120 23.78 -1.48 16.92
N LEU A 121 24.12 -1.74 15.66
CA LEU A 121 23.99 -3.07 15.08
C LEU A 121 25.02 -4.04 15.67
N LYS A 122 26.27 -3.60 15.84
CA LYS A 122 27.32 -4.39 16.52
C LYS A 122 26.91 -4.77 17.95
N ASP A 123 26.37 -3.81 18.70
CA ASP A 123 25.89 -4.03 20.06
C ASP A 123 24.69 -4.99 20.10
N LYS A 124 23.76 -4.86 19.15
CA LYS A 124 22.63 -5.78 19.01
C LYS A 124 23.09 -7.21 18.71
N ILE A 125 23.99 -7.39 17.74
CA ILE A 125 24.58 -8.72 17.44
C ILE A 125 25.25 -9.31 18.69
N LYS A 126 26.01 -8.50 19.44
CA LYS A 126 26.65 -8.91 20.69
C LYS A 126 25.62 -9.32 21.76
N GLN A 127 24.51 -8.60 21.91
CA GLN A 127 23.46 -8.96 22.88
C GLN A 127 22.87 -10.34 22.57
N PHE A 128 22.65 -10.64 21.29
CA PHE A 128 22.07 -11.91 20.86
C PHE A 128 23.05 -13.10 20.90
N SER A 129 24.35 -12.88 21.11
CA SER A 129 25.32 -13.98 21.19
C SER A 129 25.06 -14.95 22.33
N VAL A 130 24.29 -14.54 23.35
CA VAL A 130 23.83 -15.41 24.46
C VAL A 130 22.96 -16.58 23.97
N LEU A 131 22.38 -16.47 22.77
CA LEU A 131 21.52 -17.51 22.18
C LEU A 131 22.28 -18.60 21.44
N LYS A 132 23.62 -18.47 21.23
CA LYS A 132 24.42 -19.42 20.43
C LYS A 132 24.32 -20.88 20.89
N SER A 133 24.02 -21.10 22.17
CA SER A 133 23.86 -22.45 22.75
C SER A 133 22.41 -22.90 22.88
N ASN A 134 21.43 -22.09 22.45
CA ASN A 134 20.00 -22.39 22.54
C ASN A 134 19.41 -22.61 21.14
N SER A 135 19.35 -23.88 20.73
CA SER A 135 18.87 -24.27 19.39
C SER A 135 17.43 -23.84 19.11
N ASP A 136 16.55 -23.82 20.12
CA ASP A 136 15.16 -23.43 19.94
C ASP A 136 15.02 -21.92 19.75
N ALA A 137 15.78 -21.13 20.51
CA ALA A 137 15.83 -19.68 20.32
C ALA A 137 16.43 -19.31 18.95
N ILE A 138 17.46 -20.02 18.48
CA ILE A 138 18.03 -19.83 17.13
C ILE A 138 16.96 -20.10 16.06
N ARG A 139 16.20 -21.20 16.18
CA ARG A 139 15.11 -21.53 15.25
C ARG A 139 13.99 -20.48 15.26
N GLN A 140 13.62 -19.99 16.45
CA GLN A 140 12.62 -18.92 16.58
C GLN A 140 13.11 -17.62 15.96
N LEU A 141 14.36 -17.23 16.19
CA LEU A 141 14.95 -16.04 15.57
C LEU A 141 14.99 -16.16 14.05
N ALA A 142 15.40 -17.32 13.52
CA ALA A 142 15.40 -17.56 12.08
C ALA A 142 14.00 -17.36 11.49
N PHE A 143 12.95 -17.91 12.11
CA PHE A 143 11.56 -17.69 11.67
C PHE A 143 11.14 -16.21 11.72
N ILE A 144 11.58 -15.47 12.74
CA ILE A 144 11.32 -14.02 12.85
C ILE A 144 12.03 -13.26 11.73
N ALA A 145 13.28 -13.58 11.44
CA ALA A 145 14.06 -12.97 10.38
C ALA A 145 13.45 -13.23 8.98
N ASP A 146 12.97 -14.45 8.72
CA ASP A 146 12.22 -14.81 7.50
C ASP A 146 10.98 -13.94 7.31
N SER A 147 10.25 -13.76 8.41
CA SER A 147 9.02 -12.97 8.43
C SER A 147 9.33 -11.49 8.17
N ALA A 148 10.40 -10.95 8.78
CA ALA A 148 10.86 -9.59 8.53
C ALA A 148 11.27 -9.37 7.06
N LEU A 149 12.01 -10.31 6.46
CA LEU A 149 12.37 -10.25 5.05
C LEU A 149 11.14 -10.34 4.12
N ALA A 150 10.11 -11.10 4.52
CA ALA A 150 8.84 -11.13 3.79
C ALA A 150 8.09 -9.80 3.89
N ILE A 151 8.11 -9.14 5.05
CA ILE A 151 7.52 -7.81 5.24
C ILE A 151 8.25 -6.78 4.37
N GLU A 152 9.58 -6.79 4.33
CA GLU A 152 10.37 -5.89 3.47
C GLU A 152 9.96 -6.04 1.99
N ARG A 153 9.82 -7.28 1.51
CA ARG A 153 9.34 -7.56 0.14
C ARG A 153 7.91 -7.05 -0.09
N LYS A 154 7.00 -7.26 0.86
CA LYS A 154 5.62 -6.74 0.79
C LYS A 154 5.60 -5.21 0.75
N ALA A 155 6.46 -4.56 1.54
CA ALA A 155 6.60 -3.10 1.56
C ALA A 155 7.07 -2.57 0.20
N ALA A 156 8.10 -3.19 -0.38
CA ALA A 156 8.59 -2.85 -1.72
C ALA A 156 7.52 -3.04 -2.81
N GLN A 157 6.73 -4.12 -2.74
CA GLN A 157 5.62 -4.37 -3.66
C GLN A 157 4.47 -3.36 -3.49
N ALA A 158 4.17 -2.95 -2.26
CA ALA A 158 3.09 -2.02 -1.97
C ALA A 158 3.31 -0.65 -2.62
N VAL A 159 4.56 -0.17 -2.66
CA VAL A 159 4.93 1.15 -3.19
C VAL A 159 5.21 1.17 -4.69
N ALA A 160 5.27 0.01 -5.36
CA ALA A 160 5.64 -0.07 -6.76
C ALA A 160 4.67 0.72 -7.67
N GLY A 161 5.19 1.69 -8.44
CA GLY A 161 4.40 2.55 -9.35
C GLY A 161 3.44 3.49 -8.63
N ALA A 162 3.72 3.82 -7.37
CA ALA A 162 3.00 4.78 -6.56
C ALA A 162 3.90 5.95 -6.14
N ASP A 163 5.04 6.13 -6.82
CA ASP A 163 6.01 7.18 -6.53
C ASP A 163 5.58 8.54 -7.09
N LYS A 164 6.15 9.61 -6.53
CA LYS A 164 5.89 10.99 -6.92
C LYS A 164 6.18 11.22 -8.41
N ALA A 165 7.29 10.70 -8.93
CA ALA A 165 7.69 10.92 -10.32
C ALA A 165 6.68 10.33 -11.32
N THR A 166 6.10 9.16 -11.02
CA THR A 166 5.01 8.58 -11.82
C THR A 166 3.76 9.47 -11.83
N ILE A 167 3.35 10.01 -10.67
CA ILE A 167 2.19 10.90 -10.55
C ILE A 167 2.44 12.19 -11.34
N ASP A 168 3.57 12.85 -11.08
CA ASP A 168 3.91 14.13 -11.69
C ASP A 168 4.14 14.00 -13.19
N GLY A 169 4.73 12.90 -13.66
CA GLY A 169 4.88 12.65 -15.09
C GLY A 169 3.54 12.61 -15.83
N HIS A 170 2.46 12.18 -15.17
CA HIS A 170 1.10 12.27 -15.72
C HIS A 170 0.50 13.67 -15.56
N LEU A 171 0.68 14.34 -14.43
CA LEU A 171 0.20 15.73 -14.24
C LEU A 171 0.84 16.69 -15.25
N ASP A 172 2.15 16.56 -15.49
CA ASP A 172 2.90 17.34 -16.47
C ASP A 172 2.38 17.10 -17.89
N LYS A 173 2.08 15.86 -18.24
CA LYS A 173 1.48 15.54 -19.55
C LYS A 173 0.07 16.13 -19.70
N ALA A 174 -0.72 16.17 -18.63
CA ALA A 174 -2.03 16.81 -18.67
C ALA A 174 -1.90 18.34 -18.82
N LEU A 175 -0.95 18.95 -18.12
CA LEU A 175 -0.80 20.39 -18.09
C LEU A 175 -0.18 20.93 -19.39
N TYR A 176 0.90 20.31 -19.85
CA TYR A 176 1.74 20.79 -20.96
C TYR A 176 1.58 19.99 -22.27
N GLY A 177 0.88 18.85 -22.24
CA GLY A 177 0.76 17.93 -23.37
C GLY A 177 1.87 16.86 -23.39
N SER A 178 1.96 16.10 -24.48
CA SER A 178 2.85 14.92 -24.60
C SER A 178 4.33 15.21 -24.34
N GLY A 179 4.81 16.43 -24.60
CA GLY A 179 6.17 16.88 -24.32
C GLY A 179 6.47 17.19 -22.85
N GLY A 180 5.47 17.13 -21.96
CA GLY A 180 5.63 17.45 -20.54
C GLY A 180 6.20 18.86 -20.31
N LYS A 181 6.97 19.04 -19.23
CA LYS A 181 7.56 20.34 -18.87
C LYS A 181 8.43 20.97 -19.97
N GLU A 182 8.98 20.21 -20.90
CA GLU A 182 9.81 20.74 -21.99
C GLU A 182 8.99 21.34 -23.14
N ALA A 183 7.66 21.16 -23.15
CA ALA A 183 6.81 21.68 -24.22
C ALA A 183 6.82 23.23 -24.25
N THR A 184 7.09 23.80 -25.42
CA THR A 184 7.11 25.26 -25.63
C THR A 184 5.74 25.86 -25.96
N LEU A 185 4.76 25.00 -26.30
CA LEU A 185 3.43 25.37 -26.81
C LEU A 185 3.51 26.26 -28.07
N THR A 186 4.30 25.81 -29.05
CA THR A 186 4.50 26.48 -30.34
C THR A 186 3.85 25.64 -31.46
N PHE A 187 3.09 26.29 -32.34
CA PHE A 187 2.29 25.63 -33.37
C PHE A 187 2.53 26.24 -34.76
N SER A 188 3.31 25.56 -35.59
CA SER A 188 3.66 26.02 -36.95
C SER A 188 2.59 25.69 -37.99
N GLY A 189 2.37 26.59 -38.95
CA GLY A 189 1.51 26.34 -40.12
C GLY A 189 0.01 26.27 -39.81
N LYS A 190 -0.41 26.77 -38.65
CA LYS A 190 -1.79 26.77 -38.19
C LYS A 190 -2.18 28.16 -37.69
N THR A 191 -3.47 28.47 -37.77
CA THR A 191 -4.07 29.66 -37.17
C THR A 191 -4.68 29.32 -35.81
N ARG A 192 -4.91 30.31 -34.95
CA ARG A 192 -5.60 30.13 -33.66
C ARG A 192 -6.96 29.44 -33.84
N LYS A 193 -7.74 29.84 -34.85
CA LYS A 193 -9.00 29.19 -35.26
C LYS A 193 -8.83 27.70 -35.54
N GLN A 194 -7.82 27.29 -36.30
CA GLN A 194 -7.60 25.87 -36.59
C GLN A 194 -7.20 25.06 -35.33
N LEU A 195 -6.45 25.67 -34.41
CA LEU A 195 -6.01 25.02 -33.18
C LEU A 195 -7.15 24.90 -32.16
N CYS A 196 -7.99 25.94 -32.05
CA CYS A 196 -8.96 26.12 -30.96
C CYS A 196 -10.40 25.76 -31.36
N GLY A 197 -10.76 25.81 -32.65
CA GLY A 197 -12.10 25.51 -33.15
C GLY A 197 -12.40 26.29 -34.43
N ASN A 198 -12.62 25.59 -35.54
CA ASN A 198 -12.77 26.26 -36.83
C ASN A 198 -14.12 26.95 -36.97
N ASP A 199 -15.18 26.36 -36.45
CA ASP A 199 -16.54 26.90 -36.55
C ASP A 199 -17.44 26.21 -35.50
N ALA A 200 -18.75 26.43 -35.58
CA ALA A 200 -19.72 25.85 -34.67
C ALA A 200 -19.74 24.30 -34.63
N ALA A 201 -19.34 23.63 -35.72
CA ALA A 201 -19.36 22.18 -35.88
C ALA A 201 -17.95 21.55 -35.84
N THR A 202 -16.92 22.27 -36.25
CA THR A 202 -15.57 21.74 -36.40
C THR A 202 -14.69 22.05 -35.19
N ALA A 203 -14.31 21.01 -34.46
CA ALA A 203 -13.42 21.09 -33.30
C ALA A 203 -12.02 21.62 -33.63
N GLY A 204 -11.30 22.08 -32.61
CA GLY A 204 -9.91 22.53 -32.73
C GLY A 204 -8.92 21.37 -32.73
N GLU A 205 -7.86 21.47 -33.52
CA GLU A 205 -6.81 20.42 -33.60
C GLU A 205 -6.02 20.23 -32.30
N GLN A 206 -6.05 21.20 -31.39
CA GLN A 206 -5.38 21.15 -30.08
C GLN A 206 -6.33 21.06 -28.90
N ALA A 207 -7.64 21.17 -29.14
CA ALA A 207 -8.65 21.06 -28.10
C ALA A 207 -8.51 19.70 -27.37
N GLY A 208 -8.29 19.75 -26.07
CA GLY A 208 -8.21 18.53 -25.26
C GLY A 208 -6.83 17.87 -25.17
N LYS A 209 -5.81 18.42 -25.85
CA LYS A 209 -4.45 17.86 -25.80
C LYS A 209 -3.67 18.25 -24.55
N ALA A 210 -3.81 19.51 -24.11
CA ALA A 210 -3.15 20.04 -22.93
C ALA A 210 -3.98 21.14 -22.29
N LEU A 211 -4.07 21.16 -20.95
CA LEU A 211 -4.83 22.17 -20.22
C LEU A 211 -4.34 23.60 -20.50
N LEU A 212 -3.02 23.81 -20.62
CA LEU A 212 -2.47 25.13 -20.92
C LEU A 212 -2.75 25.59 -22.35
N THR A 213 -2.90 24.67 -23.31
CA THR A 213 -3.29 25.03 -24.68
C THR A 213 -4.77 25.39 -24.73
N ASP A 214 -5.63 24.62 -24.06
CA ASP A 214 -7.05 24.95 -23.91
C ASP A 214 -7.20 26.33 -23.22
N LEU A 215 -6.35 26.64 -22.23
CA LEU A 215 -6.32 27.93 -21.56
C LEU A 215 -5.88 29.07 -22.48
N LEU A 216 -4.88 28.85 -23.35
CA LEU A 216 -4.48 29.84 -24.35
C LEU A 216 -5.63 30.13 -25.33
N CYS A 217 -6.32 29.10 -25.81
CA CYS A 217 -7.49 29.27 -26.65
C CYS A 217 -8.55 30.18 -26.01
N VAL A 218 -8.83 29.97 -24.73
CA VAL A 218 -9.84 30.71 -23.96
C VAL A 218 -9.36 32.06 -23.43
N CYS A 219 -8.07 32.28 -23.16
CA CYS A 219 -7.65 33.45 -22.38
C CYS A 219 -6.51 34.26 -23.01
N ALA A 220 -5.86 33.76 -24.06
CA ALA A 220 -4.75 34.47 -24.65
C ALA A 220 -5.20 35.77 -25.34
N GLY A 221 -4.41 36.83 -25.20
CA GLY A 221 -4.67 38.17 -25.74
C GLY A 221 -4.89 38.19 -27.26
N GLN A 222 -5.61 39.22 -27.71
CA GLN A 222 -5.94 39.48 -29.11
C GLN A 222 -5.77 40.99 -29.35
N THR A 223 -4.95 41.38 -30.31
CA THR A 223 -4.55 42.80 -30.52
C THR A 223 -5.68 43.71 -30.99
N SER A 224 -6.72 43.17 -31.63
CA SER A 224 -7.90 43.93 -32.04
C SER A 224 -8.83 44.29 -30.88
N GLU A 225 -8.54 43.81 -29.67
CA GLU A 225 -9.26 44.14 -28.45
C GLU A 225 -8.39 44.97 -27.52
N SER A 226 -8.85 46.18 -27.16
CA SER A 226 -8.24 47.02 -26.11
C SER A 226 -8.18 46.34 -24.72
N THR A 227 -8.71 45.13 -24.58
CA THR A 227 -8.89 44.39 -23.34
C THR A 227 -8.02 43.14 -23.20
N GLY A 228 -7.23 42.71 -24.20
CA GLY A 228 -6.13 41.75 -24.02
C GLY A 228 -6.40 40.45 -23.23
N GLY A 229 -7.63 39.90 -23.21
CA GLY A 229 -7.99 38.72 -22.39
C GLY A 229 -8.68 38.99 -21.05
N LYS A 230 -8.97 40.26 -20.73
CA LYS A 230 -9.73 40.71 -19.55
C LYS A 230 -11.15 40.12 -19.44
N THR A 231 -11.69 39.63 -20.56
CA THR A 231 -12.98 38.91 -20.61
C THR A 231 -12.92 37.54 -19.94
N CYS A 232 -11.77 36.86 -20.03
CA CYS A 232 -11.55 35.58 -19.38
C CYS A 232 -11.38 35.75 -17.86
N CYS A 233 -10.48 36.63 -17.42
CA CYS A 233 -10.27 36.90 -16.01
C CYS A 233 -9.71 38.31 -15.75
N ASN A 234 -9.96 38.86 -14.56
CA ASN A 234 -9.34 40.12 -14.14
C ASN A 234 -7.81 39.96 -14.03
N GLY A 235 -7.06 40.86 -14.69
CA GLY A 235 -5.61 40.85 -14.71
C GLY A 235 -5.00 39.82 -15.66
N CYS A 236 -5.81 39.08 -16.42
CA CYS A 236 -5.34 38.20 -17.50
C CYS A 236 -4.71 39.02 -18.64
N GLU A 237 -5.03 40.30 -18.79
CA GLU A 237 -4.50 41.20 -19.81
C GLU A 237 -3.11 41.76 -19.50
N ALA A 238 -2.53 41.43 -18.35
CA ALA A 238 -1.18 41.85 -18.00
C ALA A 238 -0.11 41.12 -18.81
N SER A 239 1.07 41.72 -18.93
CA SER A 239 2.24 41.07 -19.54
C SER A 239 2.54 39.72 -18.87
N PRO A 240 2.83 38.66 -19.64
CA PRO A 240 3.11 38.62 -21.08
C PRO A 240 1.91 38.25 -21.97
N ASN A 241 0.67 38.58 -21.54
CA ASN A 241 -0.55 38.31 -22.29
C ASN A 241 -1.23 39.57 -22.87
N ASN A 242 -0.56 40.72 -22.79
CA ASN A 242 -1.08 42.04 -23.13
C ASN A 242 -1.10 42.36 -24.63
N ASP A 243 -0.74 41.41 -25.47
CA ASP A 243 -0.63 41.48 -26.93
C ASP A 243 -1.19 40.20 -27.60
N ASP A 244 -1.10 40.10 -28.92
CA ASP A 244 -1.67 39.01 -29.70
C ASP A 244 -0.98 37.69 -29.40
N TRP A 245 -1.75 36.61 -29.25
CA TRP A 245 -1.14 35.29 -29.20
C TRP A 245 -0.73 34.80 -30.59
N VAL A 246 0.54 35.06 -30.91
CA VAL A 246 1.20 34.50 -32.09
C VAL A 246 1.47 33.02 -31.87
N VAL A 247 0.66 32.16 -32.48
CA VAL A 247 0.69 30.69 -32.26
C VAL A 247 2.02 30.03 -32.67
N THR A 248 2.79 30.68 -33.54
CA THR A 248 4.13 30.23 -33.98
C THR A 248 5.26 30.67 -33.03
N SER A 249 4.95 31.42 -31.97
CA SER A 249 5.87 31.77 -30.90
C SER A 249 5.64 30.89 -29.66
N ALA A 250 6.61 30.85 -28.75
CA ALA A 250 6.50 30.06 -27.53
C ALA A 250 5.35 30.57 -26.63
N GLY A 251 4.27 29.81 -26.55
CA GLY A 251 3.08 30.14 -25.74
C GLY A 251 3.20 29.81 -24.25
N LYS A 252 4.19 29.00 -23.85
CA LYS A 252 4.30 28.48 -22.47
C LYS A 252 4.29 29.55 -21.38
N THR A 253 5.13 30.58 -21.50
CA THR A 253 5.24 31.64 -20.48
C THR A 253 3.92 32.41 -20.32
N ARG A 254 3.24 32.68 -21.43
CA ARG A 254 1.91 33.29 -21.46
C ARG A 254 0.87 32.40 -20.78
N ALA A 255 0.82 31.13 -21.14
CA ALA A 255 -0.13 30.18 -20.56
C ALA A 255 0.05 30.07 -19.03
N LEU A 256 1.29 29.99 -18.56
CA LEU A 256 1.60 29.95 -17.13
C LEU A 256 1.22 31.25 -16.40
N ALA A 257 1.45 32.41 -17.02
CA ALA A 257 1.05 33.68 -16.43
C ALA A 257 -0.48 33.79 -16.26
N ILE A 258 -1.25 33.34 -17.26
CA ILE A 258 -2.71 33.24 -17.18
C ILE A 258 -3.12 32.22 -16.13
N ALA A 259 -2.51 31.02 -16.12
CA ALA A 259 -2.80 29.98 -15.15
C ALA A 259 -2.56 30.44 -13.70
N ASN A 260 -1.60 31.35 -13.48
CA ASN A 260 -1.35 31.93 -12.16
C ASN A 260 -2.45 32.90 -11.69
N LYS A 261 -3.41 33.25 -12.56
CA LYS A 261 -4.63 33.97 -12.20
C LYS A 261 -5.76 33.04 -11.74
N CYS A 262 -5.58 31.72 -11.82
CA CYS A 262 -6.54 30.79 -11.24
C CYS A 262 -6.74 31.07 -9.74
N PRO A 263 -8.00 31.07 -9.24
CA PRO A 263 -8.24 31.45 -7.86
C PRO A 263 -7.50 30.57 -6.84
N PRO A 264 -6.93 31.17 -5.77
CA PRO A 264 -6.23 30.43 -4.74
C PRO A 264 -7.06 29.32 -4.08
N GLY A 265 -8.39 29.50 -3.99
CA GLY A 265 -9.31 28.49 -3.42
C GLY A 265 -9.42 27.20 -4.24
N LEU A 266 -8.88 27.15 -5.45
CA LEU A 266 -8.85 25.94 -6.28
C LEU A 266 -7.57 25.11 -6.11
N LYS A 267 -6.56 25.62 -5.40
CA LYS A 267 -5.31 24.88 -5.13
C LYS A 267 -5.58 23.60 -4.36
N THR A 268 -4.88 22.52 -4.71
CA THR A 268 -5.01 21.23 -4.00
C THR A 268 -3.75 20.38 -4.13
N GLN A 269 -3.27 19.86 -3.00
CA GLN A 269 -2.26 18.80 -2.95
C GLN A 269 -2.88 17.39 -3.00
N ALA A 270 -4.20 17.29 -2.79
CA ALA A 270 -4.93 16.04 -2.92
C ALA A 270 -5.22 15.78 -4.39
N LYS A 271 -4.52 14.81 -4.98
CA LYS A 271 -4.66 14.40 -6.38
C LYS A 271 -5.53 13.14 -6.54
N SER A 272 -6.47 12.89 -5.64
CA SER A 272 -7.27 11.65 -5.66
C SER A 272 -8.29 11.61 -6.79
N THR A 273 -8.77 10.41 -7.13
CA THR A 273 -9.85 10.23 -8.13
C THR A 273 -11.12 10.98 -7.74
N ALA A 274 -11.43 11.04 -6.44
CA ALA A 274 -12.60 11.78 -5.95
C ALA A 274 -12.49 13.29 -6.23
N VAL A 275 -11.34 13.91 -5.93
CA VAL A 275 -11.11 15.33 -6.21
C VAL A 275 -11.14 15.61 -7.71
N LEU A 276 -10.53 14.74 -8.52
CA LEU A 276 -10.55 14.87 -9.98
C LEU A 276 -11.98 14.80 -10.53
N ASN A 277 -12.78 13.83 -10.11
CA ASN A 277 -14.14 13.66 -10.61
C ASN A 277 -15.03 14.88 -10.29
N ALA A 278 -14.86 15.51 -9.13
CA ALA A 278 -15.58 16.75 -8.79
C ALA A 278 -15.20 17.92 -9.74
N ARG A 279 -13.92 18.04 -10.09
CA ARG A 279 -13.42 19.07 -11.02
C ARG A 279 -13.88 18.78 -12.45
N LEU A 280 -13.84 17.52 -12.88
CA LEU A 280 -14.36 17.08 -14.18
C LEU A 280 -15.87 17.32 -14.30
N ALA A 281 -16.65 17.13 -13.24
CA ALA A 281 -18.08 17.45 -13.27
C ALA A 281 -18.33 18.95 -13.56
N THR A 282 -17.50 19.83 -12.98
CA THR A 282 -17.57 21.28 -13.24
C THR A 282 -17.19 21.59 -14.70
N PHE A 283 -16.13 20.97 -15.21
CA PHE A 283 -15.74 21.06 -16.62
C PHE A 283 -16.86 20.59 -17.56
N TYR A 284 -17.43 19.40 -17.33
CA TYR A 284 -18.48 18.86 -18.19
C TYR A 284 -19.76 19.68 -18.15
N LYS A 285 -20.07 20.32 -17.01
CA LYS A 285 -21.17 21.28 -16.93
C LYS A 285 -20.90 22.52 -17.80
N ALA A 286 -19.69 23.06 -17.73
CA ALA A 286 -19.29 24.22 -18.51
C ALA A 286 -19.30 23.93 -20.02
N VAL A 287 -18.62 22.86 -20.45
CA VAL A 287 -18.44 22.53 -21.87
C VAL A 287 -19.74 22.10 -22.56
N ASN A 288 -20.68 21.49 -21.82
CA ASN A 288 -21.99 21.09 -22.37
C ASN A 288 -23.04 22.20 -22.36
N SER A 289 -22.73 23.37 -21.79
CA SER A 289 -23.63 24.52 -21.89
C SER A 289 -23.68 24.98 -23.35
N THR A 290 -24.88 25.03 -23.94
CA THR A 290 -25.07 25.50 -25.31
C THR A 290 -24.81 27.00 -25.41
N LYS A 291 -24.12 27.43 -26.48
CA LYS A 291 -23.70 28.83 -26.65
C LYS A 291 -23.95 29.34 -28.07
N GLY A 292 -23.80 30.65 -28.23
CA GLY A 292 -24.10 31.35 -29.48
C GLY A 292 -25.60 31.55 -29.70
N THR A 293 -25.93 32.32 -30.74
CA THR A 293 -27.30 32.60 -31.16
C THR A 293 -28.02 31.30 -31.52
N GLY A 294 -29.17 31.07 -30.90
CA GLY A 294 -29.96 29.85 -31.12
C GLY A 294 -29.32 28.59 -30.54
N GLU A 295 -28.39 28.72 -29.59
CA GLU A 295 -27.75 27.57 -28.91
C GLU A 295 -26.97 26.64 -29.88
N ALA A 296 -26.50 27.21 -30.99
CA ALA A 296 -25.93 26.48 -32.11
C ALA A 296 -24.53 25.88 -31.83
N VAL A 297 -23.78 26.41 -30.86
CA VAL A 297 -22.44 25.92 -30.54
C VAL A 297 -22.47 25.04 -29.30
N LYS A 298 -22.12 23.77 -29.51
CA LYS A 298 -22.02 22.74 -28.48
C LYS A 298 -20.57 22.41 -28.17
N HIS A 299 -20.34 21.87 -26.97
CA HIS A 299 -19.05 21.29 -26.55
C HIS A 299 -17.90 22.30 -26.63
N VAL A 300 -18.15 23.50 -26.12
CA VAL A 300 -17.26 24.64 -26.21
C VAL A 300 -17.04 25.24 -24.83
N LEU A 301 -15.79 25.54 -24.48
CA LEU A 301 -15.49 26.42 -23.36
C LEU A 301 -15.35 27.86 -23.85
N ASP A 302 -15.87 28.78 -23.05
CA ASP A 302 -16.06 30.19 -23.34
C ASP A 302 -16.99 30.46 -24.55
N GLN A 303 -17.38 31.71 -24.79
CA GLN A 303 -18.51 32.11 -25.62
C GLN A 303 -18.07 32.54 -27.03
N PRO A 304 -18.50 31.80 -28.07
CA PRO A 304 -18.51 32.33 -29.44
C PRO A 304 -19.62 33.38 -29.60
N THR A 305 -19.33 34.46 -30.33
CA THR A 305 -20.36 35.45 -30.68
C THR A 305 -21.19 35.01 -31.87
N GLY A 306 -22.40 35.58 -31.97
CA GLY A 306 -23.30 35.30 -33.08
C GLY A 306 -23.53 33.79 -33.26
N THR A 307 -23.45 33.29 -34.48
CA THR A 307 -23.63 31.85 -34.78
C THR A 307 -22.40 30.99 -34.49
N GLY A 308 -21.24 31.60 -34.19
CA GLY A 308 -19.97 30.89 -34.05
C GLY A 308 -19.33 30.41 -35.36
N ALA A 309 -19.88 30.77 -36.52
CA ALA A 309 -19.34 30.37 -37.83
C ALA A 309 -17.90 30.89 -38.10
N GLY A 310 -17.52 31.98 -37.45
CA GLY A 310 -16.16 32.54 -37.50
C GLY A 310 -15.14 31.72 -36.72
N GLY A 311 -15.57 30.89 -35.77
CA GLY A 311 -14.71 30.02 -34.97
C GLY A 311 -13.95 30.74 -33.85
N CYS A 312 -13.06 29.99 -33.20
CA CYS A 312 -12.32 30.43 -32.02
C CYS A 312 -11.02 31.17 -32.41
N THR A 313 -11.15 32.42 -32.82
CA THR A 313 -10.02 33.28 -33.22
C THR A 313 -9.40 34.06 -32.06
N GLY A 314 -10.06 34.10 -30.90
CA GLY A 314 -9.70 34.98 -29.79
C GLY A 314 -10.33 36.36 -29.82
N GLN A 315 -10.99 36.71 -30.92
CA GLN A 315 -11.71 37.97 -31.10
C GLN A 315 -13.20 37.78 -30.78
N ASP A 316 -13.73 38.66 -29.94
CA ASP A 316 -15.13 38.79 -29.55
C ASP A 316 -15.85 39.74 -30.53
N ASP A 317 -16.04 39.28 -31.78
CA ASP A 317 -16.71 40.06 -32.83
C ASP A 317 -17.94 39.36 -33.41
N SER A 318 -19.10 39.89 -33.05
CA SER A 318 -20.42 39.43 -33.49
C SER A 318 -20.68 39.60 -34.99
N ALA A 319 -20.03 40.57 -35.67
CA ALA A 319 -20.18 40.72 -37.12
C ALA A 319 -19.50 39.57 -37.86
N SER A 320 -18.34 39.16 -37.38
CA SER A 320 -17.57 38.02 -37.91
C SER A 320 -17.99 36.67 -37.33
N ASN A 321 -18.93 36.63 -36.37
CA ASN A 321 -19.34 35.43 -35.63
C ASN A 321 -18.15 34.67 -35.00
N THR A 322 -17.15 35.42 -34.52
CA THR A 322 -15.91 34.88 -33.96
C THR A 322 -15.95 34.86 -32.43
N GLY A 323 -15.09 34.08 -31.80
CA GLY A 323 -15.04 34.03 -30.35
C GLY A 323 -13.70 33.71 -29.75
N ARG A 324 -13.66 33.94 -28.44
CA ARG A 324 -12.64 33.44 -27.54
C ARG A 324 -13.17 32.14 -26.93
N CYS A 325 -12.66 31.02 -27.43
CA CYS A 325 -13.20 29.72 -27.08
C CYS A 325 -12.23 28.59 -27.37
N VAL A 326 -12.54 27.41 -26.84
CA VAL A 326 -12.01 26.13 -27.32
C VAL A 326 -13.17 25.18 -27.56
N LYS A 327 -13.28 24.65 -28.78
CA LYS A 327 -14.30 23.70 -29.19
C LYS A 327 -13.72 22.28 -29.25
N TYR A 328 -14.31 21.40 -28.46
CA TYR A 328 -14.02 19.98 -28.45
C TYR A 328 -14.88 19.24 -29.48
N SER A 329 -14.46 18.04 -29.86
CA SER A 329 -15.31 17.19 -30.71
C SER A 329 -16.51 16.67 -29.91
N ASP A 330 -17.66 16.59 -30.57
CA ASP A 330 -18.90 16.06 -29.98
C ASP A 330 -18.69 14.63 -29.47
N ASP A 331 -18.00 13.80 -30.26
CA ASP A 331 -17.74 12.40 -29.90
C ASP A 331 -16.75 12.27 -28.72
N SER A 332 -15.78 13.17 -28.58
CA SER A 332 -14.90 13.21 -27.41
C SER A 332 -15.65 13.53 -26.11
N ILE A 333 -16.67 14.39 -26.17
CA ILE A 333 -17.45 14.78 -24.98
C ILE A 333 -18.57 13.78 -24.69
N ILE A 334 -19.32 13.34 -25.70
CA ILE A 334 -20.51 12.48 -25.54
C ILE A 334 -20.12 11.00 -25.46
N LYS A 335 -19.24 10.55 -26.35
CA LYS A 335 -18.88 9.13 -26.51
C LYS A 335 -17.53 8.79 -25.88
N ASN A 336 -16.80 9.79 -25.36
CA ASN A 336 -15.41 9.65 -24.92
C ASN A 336 -14.51 9.04 -26.03
N THR A 337 -14.73 9.42 -27.29
CA THR A 337 -14.01 8.83 -28.45
C THR A 337 -13.67 9.90 -29.50
N PRO A 338 -12.38 10.22 -29.76
CA PRO A 338 -11.24 9.82 -28.93
C PRO A 338 -11.34 10.47 -27.54
N GLU A 339 -10.69 9.85 -26.54
CA GLU A 339 -10.62 10.42 -25.20
C GLU A 339 -9.87 11.76 -25.21
N ILE A 340 -10.25 12.67 -24.31
CA ILE A 340 -9.51 13.92 -24.09
C ILE A 340 -8.16 13.58 -23.45
N GLU A 341 -7.04 13.90 -24.13
CA GLU A 341 -5.70 13.44 -23.71
C GLU A 341 -5.29 13.98 -22.34
N TRP A 342 -5.56 15.26 -22.03
CA TRP A 342 -5.25 15.78 -20.70
C TRP A 342 -6.07 15.08 -19.63
N GLN A 343 -7.33 14.70 -19.92
CA GLN A 343 -8.19 14.00 -18.97
C GLN A 343 -7.69 12.59 -18.70
N VAL A 344 -7.24 11.88 -19.74
CA VAL A 344 -6.63 10.54 -19.60
C VAL A 344 -5.42 10.62 -18.67
N ASN A 345 -4.55 11.62 -18.85
CA ASN A 345 -3.39 11.81 -18.00
C ASN A 345 -3.77 12.18 -16.57
N LEU A 346 -4.75 13.06 -16.36
CA LEU A 346 -5.26 13.36 -15.00
C LEU A 346 -5.81 12.10 -14.31
N ARG A 347 -6.56 11.26 -15.02
CA ARG A 347 -7.08 10.00 -14.46
C ARG A 347 -5.96 9.03 -14.08
N LYS A 348 -4.91 8.92 -14.89
CA LYS A 348 -3.73 8.11 -14.56
C LYS A 348 -2.99 8.64 -13.33
N ALA A 349 -2.79 9.95 -13.25
CA ALA A 349 -2.20 10.59 -12.06
C ALA A 349 -3.03 10.31 -10.81
N ALA A 350 -4.36 10.43 -10.92
CA ALA A 350 -5.26 10.21 -9.80
C ALA A 350 -5.29 8.75 -9.32
N ALA A 351 -5.29 7.80 -10.25
CA ALA A 351 -5.18 6.37 -9.92
C ALA A 351 -3.85 6.04 -9.23
N ALA A 352 -2.74 6.61 -9.71
CA ALA A 352 -1.43 6.45 -9.07
C ALA A 352 -1.40 7.07 -7.66
N TYR A 353 -2.04 8.23 -7.47
CA TYR A 353 -2.18 8.87 -6.15
C TYR A 353 -3.02 8.03 -5.18
N ASP A 354 -4.15 7.47 -5.61
CA ASP A 354 -4.99 6.61 -4.76
C ASP A 354 -4.28 5.30 -4.39
N LYS A 355 -3.51 4.74 -5.34
CA LYS A 355 -2.61 3.60 -5.08
C LYS A 355 -1.58 3.94 -4.02
N ARG A 356 -0.98 5.15 -4.09
CA ARG A 356 -0.02 5.65 -3.10
C ARG A 356 -0.64 5.77 -1.71
N ARG A 357 -1.83 6.34 -1.57
CA ARG A 357 -2.54 6.39 -0.28
C ARG A 357 -2.82 5.00 0.30
N THR A 358 -3.19 4.06 -0.56
CA THR A 358 -3.36 2.66 -0.15
C THR A 358 -2.04 2.02 0.29
N ALA A 359 -0.93 2.35 -0.39
CA ALA A 359 0.40 1.89 -0.03
C ALA A 359 0.86 2.46 1.32
N GLU A 360 0.64 3.74 1.58
CA GLU A 360 0.96 4.39 2.87
C GLU A 360 0.27 3.69 4.05
N ILE A 361 -1.03 3.37 3.93
CA ILE A 361 -1.77 2.64 4.96
C ILE A 361 -1.19 1.23 5.18
N LYS A 362 -0.85 0.53 4.08
CA LYS A 362 -0.24 -0.79 4.15
C LYS A 362 1.16 -0.73 4.79
N LEU A 363 1.95 0.28 4.46
CA LEU A 363 3.27 0.49 5.05
C LEU A 363 3.19 0.70 6.56
N ALA A 364 2.26 1.53 7.04
CA ALA A 364 2.07 1.73 8.48
C ALA A 364 1.73 0.41 9.21
N ALA A 365 0.88 -0.44 8.61
CA ALA A 365 0.57 -1.76 9.17
C ALA A 365 1.78 -2.70 9.16
N LEU A 366 2.56 -2.72 8.07
CA LEU A 366 3.78 -3.52 7.96
C LEU A 366 4.88 -3.05 8.92
N GLU A 367 4.96 -1.74 9.17
CA GLU A 367 5.88 -1.14 10.14
C GLU A 367 5.54 -1.52 11.58
N ALA A 368 4.25 -1.57 11.93
CA ALA A 368 3.81 -2.11 13.21
C ALA A 368 4.13 -3.61 13.34
N GLU A 369 3.88 -4.39 12.28
CA GLU A 369 4.15 -5.84 12.26
C GLU A 369 5.65 -6.13 12.46
N ILE A 370 6.53 -5.44 11.75
CA ILE A 370 7.97 -5.68 11.87
C ILE A 370 8.56 -5.13 13.18
N SER A 371 8.00 -4.05 13.73
CA SER A 371 8.35 -3.55 15.06
C SER A 371 8.01 -4.58 16.15
N LEU A 372 6.87 -5.25 16.03
CA LEU A 372 6.48 -6.34 16.92
C LEU A 372 7.42 -7.55 16.76
N LEU A 373 7.80 -7.91 15.53
CA LEU A 373 8.80 -8.96 15.29
C LEU A 373 10.14 -8.64 15.95
N ASN A 374 10.59 -7.38 15.88
CA ASN A 374 11.82 -6.92 16.53
C ASN A 374 11.75 -7.02 18.06
N ALA A 375 10.63 -6.61 18.65
CA ALA A 375 10.39 -6.77 20.09
C ALA A 375 10.35 -8.25 20.50
N THR A 376 9.70 -9.10 19.70
CA THR A 376 9.64 -10.55 19.92
C THR A 376 11.02 -11.19 19.85
N ALA A 377 11.85 -10.81 18.87
CA ALA A 377 13.24 -11.26 18.81
C ALA A 377 14.03 -10.85 20.06
N THR A 378 13.85 -9.61 20.52
CA THR A 378 14.51 -9.11 21.73
C THR A 378 14.07 -9.86 22.99
N ALA A 379 12.81 -10.30 23.06
CA ALA A 379 12.31 -11.10 24.17
C ALA A 379 13.01 -12.48 24.28
N LEU A 380 13.53 -13.02 23.18
CA LEU A 380 14.28 -14.29 23.19
C LEU A 380 15.53 -14.22 24.07
N LEU A 381 16.11 -13.03 24.28
CA LEU A 381 17.24 -12.83 25.18
C LEU A 381 16.93 -13.24 26.63
N TRP A 382 15.66 -13.25 27.01
CA TRP A 382 15.17 -13.55 28.36
C TRP A 382 14.54 -14.93 28.49
N ALA A 383 14.23 -15.60 27.36
CA ALA A 383 13.70 -16.96 27.35
C ALA A 383 14.56 -17.99 28.12
N PRO A 384 15.91 -17.91 28.13
CA PRO A 384 16.74 -18.79 28.96
C PRO A 384 16.55 -18.57 30.48
N LYS A 385 16.22 -17.35 30.92
CA LYS A 385 16.09 -17.03 32.36
C LYS A 385 14.80 -17.57 32.98
N ALA A 386 13.76 -17.78 32.18
CA ALA A 386 12.50 -18.39 32.66
C ALA A 386 12.65 -19.89 32.95
N PHE A 387 13.46 -20.61 32.17
CA PHE A 387 13.75 -22.03 32.42
C PHE A 387 14.72 -22.23 33.61
N ALA A 388 15.69 -21.33 33.79
CA ALA A 388 16.58 -21.36 34.96
C ALA A 388 15.87 -20.99 36.28
N ALA A 389 14.79 -20.19 36.22
CA ALA A 389 13.97 -19.88 37.39
C ALA A 389 13.08 -21.07 37.82
N GLN A 390 12.75 -22.00 36.93
CA GLN A 390 12.06 -23.24 37.27
C GLN A 390 13.00 -24.34 37.82
N THR A 391 14.32 -24.20 37.65
CA THR A 391 15.30 -25.17 38.18
C THR A 391 15.99 -24.75 39.48
N ASN A 392 15.72 -23.52 39.98
CA ASN A 392 16.26 -23.04 41.25
C ASN A 392 15.21 -22.76 42.34
N GLY A 393 13.99 -23.23 42.15
CA GLY A 393 13.07 -23.42 43.28
C GLY A 393 13.54 -24.64 44.07
N SER A 394 14.11 -24.40 45.26
CA SER A 394 14.38 -25.44 46.26
C SER A 394 13.09 -26.17 46.63
N ASN A 395 12.74 -27.20 45.88
CA ASN A 395 12.00 -28.34 46.37
C ASN A 395 12.46 -29.56 45.58
N LEU A 396 13.33 -30.33 46.20
CA LEU A 396 13.65 -31.70 45.80
C LEU A 396 12.37 -32.52 45.91
N GLN A 397 11.54 -32.52 44.87
CA GLN A 397 10.59 -33.61 44.67
C GLN A 397 11.29 -34.65 43.79
N GLN A 398 11.84 -35.64 44.50
CA GLN A 398 12.46 -36.85 44.03
C GLN A 398 11.64 -37.47 42.89
N THR A 399 12.09 -37.32 41.64
CA THR A 399 11.57 -38.09 40.51
C THR A 399 12.04 -39.54 40.65
N THR A 400 11.30 -40.33 41.42
CA THR A 400 11.46 -41.80 41.46
C THR A 400 11.01 -42.39 40.13
N THR A 401 11.84 -43.25 39.54
CA THR A 401 11.55 -43.88 38.25
C THR A 401 10.50 -44.99 38.38
N PRO A 402 9.82 -45.40 37.29
CA PRO A 402 8.77 -46.44 37.32
C PRO A 402 9.21 -47.80 37.89
N SER A 403 10.51 -48.11 37.86
CA SER A 403 11.06 -49.32 38.49
C SER A 403 11.01 -49.26 40.02
N ASP A 404 11.06 -48.07 40.61
CA ASP A 404 11.10 -47.89 42.06
C ASP A 404 9.71 -48.06 42.69
N LYS A 405 8.66 -47.57 42.02
CA LYS A 405 7.26 -47.74 42.48
C LYS A 405 6.75 -49.17 42.35
N ALA A 406 7.20 -49.91 41.33
CA ALA A 406 6.89 -51.32 41.20
C ALA A 406 7.53 -52.14 42.34
N LYS A 407 8.81 -51.86 42.66
CA LYS A 407 9.48 -52.45 43.82
C LYS A 407 8.81 -52.07 45.14
N GLU A 408 8.34 -50.83 45.26
CA GLU A 408 7.62 -50.36 46.44
C GLU A 408 6.33 -51.15 46.67
N CYS A 409 5.50 -51.38 45.64
CA CYS A 409 4.33 -52.25 45.77
C CYS A 409 4.74 -53.68 46.17
N GLU A 410 5.79 -54.23 45.55
CA GLU A 410 6.26 -55.60 45.81
C GLU A 410 6.81 -55.83 47.23
N THR A 411 7.10 -54.77 47.99
CA THR A 411 7.52 -54.85 49.40
C THR A 411 6.36 -54.85 50.40
N ILE A 412 5.12 -54.68 49.93
CA ILE A 412 3.93 -54.62 50.78
C ILE A 412 3.27 -56.00 50.86
N GLU A 413 3.33 -56.62 52.03
CA GLU A 413 2.80 -57.98 52.25
C GLU A 413 1.34 -57.98 52.75
N LYS A 414 0.86 -56.87 53.29
CA LYS A 414 -0.50 -56.74 53.85
C LYS A 414 -1.48 -56.14 52.84
N ASP A 415 -2.64 -56.78 52.70
CA ASP A 415 -3.72 -56.41 51.78
C ASP A 415 -4.17 -54.95 51.94
N ALA A 416 -4.58 -54.57 53.16
CA ALA A 416 -5.07 -53.21 53.45
C ALA A 416 -4.04 -52.10 53.19
N ASP A 417 -2.75 -52.38 53.42
CA ASP A 417 -1.68 -51.43 53.19
C ASP A 417 -1.35 -51.30 51.69
N CYS A 418 -1.51 -52.39 50.92
CA CYS A 418 -1.29 -52.38 49.48
C CYS A 418 -2.33 -51.52 48.76
N ASP A 419 -3.62 -51.71 49.07
CA ASP A 419 -4.68 -50.99 48.39
C ASP A 419 -4.85 -49.53 48.84
N SER A 420 -4.21 -49.17 49.97
CA SER A 420 -4.11 -47.78 50.44
C SER A 420 -3.26 -46.90 49.52
N LYS A 421 -2.36 -47.49 48.73
CA LYS A 421 -1.59 -46.77 47.72
C LYS A 421 -2.40 -46.63 46.44
N ASP A 422 -2.41 -45.41 45.92
CA ASP A 422 -3.14 -45.04 44.71
C ASP A 422 -2.57 -45.65 43.42
N PHE A 423 -1.39 -46.28 43.49
CA PHE A 423 -0.72 -46.94 42.38
C PHE A 423 -0.46 -48.44 42.58
N CYS A 424 -0.94 -49.07 43.67
CA CYS A 424 -0.80 -50.52 43.92
C CYS A 424 -2.17 -51.21 44.03
N THR A 425 -2.21 -52.53 43.84
CA THR A 425 -3.39 -53.38 44.05
C THR A 425 -2.99 -54.76 44.55
N TYR A 426 -3.74 -55.27 45.51
CA TYR A 426 -3.52 -56.59 46.08
C TYR A 426 -4.26 -57.66 45.26
N ASP A 427 -3.57 -58.70 44.83
CA ASP A 427 -4.13 -59.85 44.14
C ASP A 427 -4.02 -61.11 45.00
N SER A 428 -5.11 -61.45 45.67
CA SER A 428 -5.19 -62.64 46.53
C SER A 428 -5.10 -63.97 45.78
N LYS A 429 -5.21 -63.95 44.44
CA LYS A 429 -5.13 -65.15 43.58
C LYS A 429 -3.73 -65.37 43.01
N GLU A 430 -2.81 -64.44 43.22
CA GLU A 430 -1.42 -64.57 42.82
C GLU A 430 -0.73 -65.71 43.62
N LYS A 431 -0.07 -66.62 42.89
CA LYS A 431 0.65 -67.77 43.49
C LYS A 431 2.05 -67.44 43.99
N SER A 432 2.52 -66.20 43.77
CA SER A 432 3.78 -65.66 44.27
C SER A 432 3.60 -65.07 45.66
N ASP A 433 4.68 -65.06 46.46
CA ASP A 433 4.71 -64.40 47.78
C ASP A 433 4.50 -62.88 47.69
N LYS A 434 4.66 -62.29 46.49
CA LYS A 434 4.44 -60.86 46.22
C LYS A 434 3.05 -60.61 45.64
N LYS A 435 2.07 -60.53 46.52
CA LYS A 435 0.64 -60.36 46.15
C LYS A 435 0.25 -58.90 45.87
N CYS A 436 1.06 -57.92 46.28
CA CYS A 436 0.83 -56.51 45.98
C CYS A 436 1.60 -56.08 44.72
N LYS A 437 0.90 -55.58 43.70
CA LYS A 437 1.48 -55.21 42.41
C LYS A 437 1.10 -53.80 41.98
N TYR A 438 1.95 -53.18 41.17
CA TYR A 438 1.66 -51.88 40.57
C TYR A 438 0.43 -51.97 39.65
N ASN A 439 -0.50 -51.03 39.81
CA ASN A 439 -1.70 -50.92 39.00
C ASN A 439 -1.71 -49.60 38.23
N ALA A 440 -1.35 -49.68 36.95
CA ALA A 440 -1.27 -48.54 36.05
C ALA A 440 -2.62 -47.78 35.94
N THR A 441 -3.75 -48.49 36.01
CA THR A 441 -5.09 -47.90 35.89
C THR A 441 -5.46 -47.07 37.12
N LYS A 442 -5.00 -47.49 38.31
CA LYS A 442 -5.20 -46.78 39.58
C LYS A 442 -4.30 -45.52 39.60
N ALA A 443 -3.04 -45.67 39.21
CA ALA A 443 -2.07 -44.58 39.10
C ALA A 443 -2.49 -43.47 38.10
N THR A 444 -3.09 -43.86 36.97
CA THR A 444 -3.55 -42.91 35.95
C THR A 444 -4.77 -42.09 36.42
N LYS A 445 -5.59 -42.63 37.33
CA LYS A 445 -6.76 -41.92 37.89
C LYS A 445 -6.39 -40.85 38.92
N THR A 446 -5.23 -40.94 39.56
CA THR A 446 -4.70 -39.94 40.51
C THR A 446 -3.65 -39.00 39.90
N GLY A 447 -3.42 -39.07 38.59
CA GLY A 447 -2.48 -38.19 37.89
C GLY A 447 -1.02 -38.64 37.97
N VAL A 448 -0.76 -39.88 38.41
CA VAL A 448 0.57 -40.51 38.40
C VAL A 448 0.71 -41.32 37.11
N SER A 449 1.05 -40.65 36.01
CA SER A 449 1.16 -41.28 34.68
C SER A 449 2.61 -41.63 34.30
N LEU A 450 2.80 -42.74 33.60
CA LEU A 450 4.04 -43.09 32.87
C LEU A 450 4.20 -42.26 31.59
N PRO A 451 5.44 -41.91 31.19
CA PRO A 451 5.84 -41.88 29.78
C PRO A 451 6.23 -43.29 29.31
N GLN A 452 5.80 -43.68 28.11
CA GLN A 452 6.27 -44.91 27.44
C GLN A 452 7.80 -44.89 27.24
N THR A 453 8.48 -45.93 27.70
CA THR A 453 9.86 -46.25 27.32
C THR A 453 9.89 -47.03 26.01
N GLN A 454 10.75 -46.63 25.07
CA GLN A 454 11.54 -47.57 24.27
C GLN A 454 12.85 -46.95 23.78
N THR A 455 13.94 -47.53 24.27
CA THR A 455 15.28 -47.56 23.70
C THR A 455 15.30 -48.27 22.35
N GLY A 456 16.09 -47.77 21.39
CA GLY A 456 16.51 -48.51 20.20
C GLY A 456 16.60 -47.66 18.94
N VAL A 457 17.82 -47.39 18.47
CA VAL A 457 18.14 -46.69 17.22
C VAL A 457 17.51 -47.40 16.01
N GLY A 458 16.74 -46.66 15.21
CA GLY A 458 16.25 -47.09 13.91
C GLY A 458 15.60 -45.92 13.18
N THR A 459 16.20 -45.49 12.07
CA THR A 459 15.66 -44.52 11.12
C THR A 459 14.23 -44.86 10.69
N GLU A 460 13.23 -44.08 11.10
CA GLU A 460 11.92 -44.04 10.43
C GLU A 460 11.28 -42.63 10.46
N THR A 461 11.32 -41.97 9.29
CA THR A 461 10.35 -41.04 8.73
C THR A 461 9.26 -40.45 9.66
N THR A 462 9.41 -39.18 10.03
CA THR A 462 8.34 -38.32 10.62
C THR A 462 7.24 -37.94 9.63
N THR A 463 7.06 -38.66 8.52
CA THR A 463 6.09 -38.38 7.45
C THR A 463 4.87 -39.33 7.46
N LYS A 464 4.78 -40.30 8.39
CA LYS A 464 3.84 -41.43 8.30
C LYS A 464 2.57 -41.39 9.17
N LYS A 465 2.36 -40.45 10.10
CA LYS A 465 1.21 -40.55 11.04
C LYS A 465 -0.19 -40.36 10.41
N CYS A 466 -0.31 -39.56 9.36
CA CYS A 466 -1.61 -39.21 8.75
C CYS A 466 -1.78 -39.69 7.29
N LYS A 467 -0.71 -40.18 6.65
CA LYS A 467 -0.72 -40.51 5.21
C LYS A 467 -1.52 -41.79 4.95
N GLY A 468 -2.55 -41.71 4.11
CA GLY A 468 -3.38 -42.86 3.69
C GLY A 468 -4.65 -43.13 4.53
N ARG A 469 -4.93 -42.31 5.56
CA ARG A 469 -6.18 -42.42 6.32
C ARG A 469 -7.37 -41.87 5.51
N PRO A 470 -8.54 -42.52 5.50
CA PRO A 470 -9.75 -41.98 4.89
C PRO A 470 -10.31 -40.80 5.70
N GLU A 471 -11.13 -39.95 5.07
CA GLU A 471 -11.67 -38.69 5.66
C GLU A 471 -12.29 -38.88 7.05
N LYS A 472 -13.01 -40.00 7.28
CA LYS A 472 -13.66 -40.30 8.57
C LYS A 472 -12.69 -40.61 9.71
N GLU A 473 -11.45 -41.00 9.40
CA GLU A 473 -10.40 -41.35 10.35
C GLU A 473 -9.34 -40.26 10.49
N CYS A 474 -9.46 -39.18 9.71
CA CYS A 474 -8.62 -37.99 9.78
C CYS A 474 -9.16 -37.01 10.83
N LYS A 475 -8.90 -37.28 12.11
CA LYS A 475 -9.44 -36.50 13.23
C LYS A 475 -8.38 -35.64 13.92
N PHE A 476 -8.80 -34.43 14.26
CA PHE A 476 -8.08 -33.51 15.13
C PHE A 476 -7.98 -34.12 16.55
N PRO A 477 -6.87 -33.96 17.30
CA PRO A 477 -5.79 -33.00 17.11
C PRO A 477 -4.62 -33.46 16.24
N ASP A 478 -4.46 -34.75 15.96
CA ASP A 478 -3.23 -35.26 15.32
C ASP A 478 -3.21 -35.09 13.80
N CYS A 479 -4.37 -35.15 13.14
CA CYS A 479 -4.47 -35.01 11.69
C CYS A 479 -5.65 -34.12 11.23
N LYS A 480 -5.51 -33.47 10.07
CA LYS A 480 -6.56 -32.67 9.41
C LYS A 480 -6.69 -33.02 7.92
N TRP A 481 -7.91 -33.15 7.44
CA TRP A 481 -8.22 -33.38 6.04
C TRP A 481 -8.04 -32.09 5.23
N GLU A 482 -7.19 -32.12 4.20
CA GLU A 482 -6.97 -30.98 3.29
C GLU A 482 -7.05 -31.43 1.83
N GLY A 483 -8.06 -30.93 1.12
CA GLY A 483 -8.30 -31.29 -0.28
C GLY A 483 -8.78 -32.74 -0.42
N LYS A 484 -7.86 -33.65 -0.78
CA LYS A 484 -8.13 -35.09 -0.98
C LYS A 484 -7.27 -36.01 -0.10
N GLU A 485 -6.47 -35.46 0.81
CA GLU A 485 -5.52 -36.22 1.63
C GLU A 485 -5.51 -35.75 3.09
N CYS A 486 -5.17 -36.66 4.00
CA CYS A 486 -5.06 -36.41 5.44
C CYS A 486 -3.62 -35.99 5.81
N LYS A 487 -3.47 -34.80 6.42
CA LYS A 487 -2.16 -34.22 6.80
C LYS A 487 -2.00 -34.08 8.31
N ASP A 488 -0.76 -33.97 8.77
CA ASP A 488 -0.39 -33.83 10.19
C ASP A 488 -0.68 -32.40 10.70
N SER A 489 -1.46 -32.28 11.78
CA SER A 489 -1.92 -30.98 12.31
C SER A 489 -0.83 -30.22 13.07
N SER A 490 0.32 -30.85 13.35
CA SER A 490 1.46 -30.22 14.05
C SER A 490 2.00 -28.98 13.33
N ILE A 491 1.73 -28.84 12.02
CA ILE A 491 2.06 -27.64 11.23
C ILE A 491 1.17 -26.44 11.60
N LEU A 492 -0.06 -26.67 12.10
CA LEU A 492 -1.01 -25.62 12.48
C LEU A 492 -0.85 -25.16 13.93
N VAL A 493 -0.33 -26.00 14.83
CA VAL A 493 -0.04 -25.62 16.23
C VAL A 493 0.97 -24.47 16.29
N ASN A 494 1.94 -24.42 15.37
CA ASN A 494 2.88 -23.29 15.26
C ASN A 494 2.22 -21.96 14.85
N LYS A 495 1.11 -21.98 14.11
CA LYS A 495 0.35 -20.75 13.78
C LYS A 495 -0.53 -20.28 14.94
N GLN A 496 -1.08 -21.21 15.73
CA GLN A 496 -1.80 -20.84 16.95
C GLN A 496 -0.87 -20.40 18.07
N PHE A 497 0.37 -20.90 18.13
CA PHE A 497 1.39 -20.40 19.06
C PHE A 497 1.75 -18.93 18.74
N ALA A 498 1.85 -18.58 17.45
CA ALA A 498 2.03 -17.18 17.05
C ALA A 498 0.84 -16.29 17.46
N LEU A 499 -0.40 -16.81 17.44
CA LEU A 499 -1.61 -16.07 17.88
C LEU A 499 -1.80 -16.04 19.40
N SER A 500 -1.41 -17.09 20.12
CA SER A 500 -1.56 -17.18 21.59
C SER A 500 -0.48 -16.37 22.31
N VAL A 501 0.74 -16.29 21.77
CA VAL A 501 1.80 -15.39 22.26
C VAL A 501 1.40 -13.92 22.03
N VAL A 502 0.74 -13.62 20.91
CA VAL A 502 0.17 -12.27 20.63
C VAL A 502 -0.98 -11.93 21.59
N SER A 503 -1.80 -12.90 21.99
CA SER A 503 -2.91 -12.69 22.93
C SER A 503 -2.44 -12.54 24.39
N ALA A 504 -1.40 -13.28 24.79
CA ALA A 504 -0.81 -13.15 26.13
C ALA A 504 -0.09 -11.80 26.33
N ALA A 505 0.55 -11.27 25.29
CA ALA A 505 1.14 -9.93 25.32
C ALA A 505 0.07 -8.82 25.40
N PHE A 506 -1.09 -9.00 24.77
CA PHE A 506 -2.22 -8.06 24.89
C PHE A 506 -2.87 -8.09 26.29
N ALA A 507 -2.95 -9.24 26.94
CA ALA A 507 -3.48 -9.36 28.30
C ALA A 507 -2.53 -8.77 29.36
N ALA A 508 -1.22 -8.82 29.14
CA ALA A 508 -0.22 -8.25 30.06
C ALA A 508 -0.06 -6.72 29.96
N LEU A 509 -0.62 -6.08 28.92
CA LEU A 509 -0.65 -4.61 28.76
C LEU A 509 -1.95 -3.97 29.29
N LEU A 510 -2.91 -4.79 29.74
CA LEU A 510 -4.22 -4.34 30.23
C LEU A 510 -4.41 -4.55 31.76
N PHE A 511 -3.35 -4.91 32.49
CA PHE A 511 -3.34 -4.96 33.96
C PHE A 511 -2.07 -4.34 34.54
#